data_AF-A0A5R8N6I7-F1
#
_entry.id   AF-A0A5R8N6I7-F1
#
_cell.length_a   1.000
_cell.length_b   1.000
_cell.length_c   1.000
_cell.angle_alpha   90.00
_cell.angle_beta   90.00
_cell.angle_gamma   90.00
#
_symmetry.space_group_name_H-M   'P 1'
#
loop_
_entity.id
_entity.type
_entity.pdbx_description
1 polymer ?
#
loop_
_entity_poly.entity_id
_entity_poly.type
_entity_poly.pdbx_seq_one_letter_code
_entity_poly.pdbx_strand_id
1 'polypeptide(L)'
;MRGKRRAPRPPIPWRSPWTPVVCLAGAVALGTLVATSLLVKEVVVVVDGEQAAVRGFAGTVEEVLADAGISVGTGDVVRPAVRERVADGGIIEVRRARPLTVTVDGRTSTHLVTATNVADALTELDIEPANGTLSAPPGRAVPLSGMALTVHTRREVHVVAGNRQLTSRTTAMTVREVLKRKRITLGHGHQVTPPLDSFPGDGTVITVTPRHPEQVRPAVARLDWPALAECVAHGDPLAYNPDGPHYGMYQFSTRMWEAVGGIGLPSDWPAEEQTYRAQVLYQRVGGDWASQWPTCGDRLLR
;
A
#
# COMPACT_ATOMS: atom_id res chain seq x y z
N MET A 1 -38.41 41.65 101.45
CA MET A 1 -37.35 40.64 101.27
C MET A 1 -36.55 40.99 100.01
N ARG A 2 -35.22 41.05 100.11
CA ARG A 2 -34.26 41.56 99.10
C ARG A 2 -34.06 40.56 97.94
N GLY A 3 -34.22 41.00 96.70
CA GLY A 3 -33.80 40.27 95.50
C GLY A 3 -32.27 40.34 95.31
N LYS A 4 -31.64 39.18 95.11
CA LYS A 4 -30.19 39.00 94.91
C LYS A 4 -29.72 39.70 93.63
N ARG A 5 -28.73 40.62 93.76
CA ARG A 5 -28.00 41.19 92.62
C ARG A 5 -27.10 40.11 92.00
N ARG A 6 -27.12 39.97 90.67
CA ARG A 6 -26.19 39.11 89.90
C ARG A 6 -24.76 39.63 90.05
N ALA A 7 -23.81 38.73 90.25
CA ALA A 7 -22.38 39.03 90.33
C ALA A 7 -21.84 39.52 88.96
N PRO A 8 -20.85 40.43 88.95
CA PRO A 8 -20.20 40.87 87.72
C PRO A 8 -19.39 39.71 87.10
N ARG A 9 -19.41 39.61 85.76
CA ARG A 9 -18.58 38.65 85.01
C ARG A 9 -17.10 39.00 85.21
N PRO A 10 -16.20 38.01 85.38
CA PRO A 10 -14.77 38.28 85.51
C PRO A 10 -14.23 38.93 84.21
N PRO A 11 -13.29 39.89 84.30
CA PRO A 11 -12.65 40.46 83.13
C PRO A 11 -11.84 39.35 82.42
N ILE A 12 -12.07 39.21 81.11
CA ILE A 12 -11.28 38.32 80.26
C ILE A 12 -9.83 38.85 80.26
N PRO A 13 -8.81 38.07 80.67
CA PRO A 13 -7.44 38.55 80.68
C PRO A 13 -6.92 38.61 79.24
N TRP A 14 -7.01 39.79 78.62
CA TRP A 14 -6.59 40.06 77.24
C TRP A 14 -5.06 40.04 77.00
N ARG A 15 -4.26 39.61 77.98
CA ARG A 15 -2.79 39.61 77.88
C ARG A 15 -2.22 38.34 78.48
N SER A 16 -2.43 37.22 77.79
CA SER A 16 -1.60 36.03 78.00
C SER A 16 -0.17 36.36 77.51
N PRO A 17 0.89 36.00 78.25
CA PRO A 17 2.27 36.17 77.77
C PRO A 17 2.55 35.39 76.46
N TRP A 18 1.66 34.46 76.09
CA TRP A 18 1.73 33.64 74.88
C TRP A 18 1.05 34.27 73.67
N THR A 19 0.20 35.30 73.85
CA THR A 19 -0.51 35.97 72.74
C THR A 19 0.41 36.48 71.62
N PRO A 20 1.53 37.19 71.89
CA PRO A 20 2.44 37.61 70.83
C PRO A 20 3.13 36.44 70.13
N VAL A 21 3.41 35.34 70.84
CA VAL A 21 4.02 34.12 70.28
C VAL A 21 3.05 33.42 69.33
N VAL A 22 1.76 33.32 69.71
CA VAL A 22 0.70 32.73 68.88
C VAL A 22 0.46 33.58 67.63
N CYS A 23 0.42 34.92 67.76
CA CYS A 23 0.28 35.80 66.60
C CYS A 23 1.49 35.70 65.65
N LEU A 24 2.71 35.60 66.18
CA LEU A 24 3.93 35.43 65.37
C LEU A 24 3.92 34.08 64.64
N ALA A 25 3.59 33.00 65.33
CA ALA A 25 3.48 31.67 64.72
C ALA A 25 2.40 31.62 63.63
N GLY A 26 1.24 32.27 63.87
CA GLY A 26 0.19 32.40 62.88
C GLY A 26 0.62 33.21 61.65
N ALA A 27 1.34 34.32 61.84
CA ALA A 27 1.87 35.13 60.75
C ALA A 27 2.93 34.39 59.92
N VAL A 28 3.82 33.63 60.58
CA VAL A 28 4.81 32.77 59.90
C VAL A 28 4.09 31.69 59.09
N ALA A 29 3.13 30.98 59.68
CA ALA A 29 2.37 29.94 59.00
C ALA A 29 1.60 30.46 57.77
N LEU A 30 0.96 31.62 57.91
CA LEU A 30 0.25 32.29 56.81
C LEU A 30 1.21 32.78 55.72
N GLY A 31 2.35 33.36 56.11
CA GLY A 31 3.40 33.80 55.20
C GLY A 31 3.99 32.63 54.41
N THR A 32 4.26 31.49 55.06
CA THR A 32 4.70 30.27 54.38
C THR A 32 3.66 29.72 53.40
N LEU A 33 2.37 29.69 53.77
CA LEU A 33 1.28 29.24 52.90
C LEU A 33 1.17 30.10 51.62
N VAL A 34 1.21 31.42 51.77
CA VAL A 34 1.18 32.36 50.64
C VAL A 34 2.43 32.22 49.78
N ALA A 35 3.62 32.12 50.38
CA ALA A 35 4.86 31.94 49.65
C ALA A 35 4.90 30.61 48.86
N THR A 36 4.41 29.51 49.44
CA THR A 36 4.32 28.23 48.73
C THR A 36 3.31 28.27 47.58
N SER A 37 2.21 28.99 47.73
CA SER A 37 1.21 29.16 46.66
C SER A 37 1.80 29.84 45.42
N LEU A 38 2.69 30.83 45.61
CA LEU A 38 3.36 31.55 44.52
C LEU A 38 4.42 30.73 43.77
N LEU A 39 4.80 29.56 44.30
CA LEU A 39 5.75 28.64 43.67
C LEU A 39 5.05 27.52 42.90
N VAL A 40 3.74 27.36 43.05
CA VAL A 40 2.95 26.39 42.28
C VAL A 40 2.86 26.89 40.84
N LYS A 41 3.26 26.05 39.91
CA LYS A 41 3.09 26.29 38.48
C LYS A 41 1.92 25.47 37.96
N GLU A 42 1.22 26.01 36.98
CA GLU A 42 0.21 25.32 36.19
C GLU A 42 0.76 25.04 34.81
N VAL A 43 0.82 23.77 34.44
CA VAL A 43 1.40 23.30 33.17
C VAL A 43 0.35 22.46 32.46
N VAL A 44 0.18 22.69 31.16
CA VAL A 44 -0.72 21.88 30.33
C VAL A 44 0.08 20.76 29.69
N VAL A 45 -0.31 19.51 29.96
CA VAL A 45 0.26 18.34 29.28
C VAL A 45 -0.73 17.84 28.23
N VAL A 46 -0.26 17.70 26.99
CA VAL A 46 -1.03 17.21 25.86
C VAL A 46 -0.47 15.86 25.44
N VAL A 47 -1.20 14.78 25.70
CA VAL A 47 -0.80 13.41 25.36
C VAL A 47 -1.60 12.93 24.16
N ASP A 48 -0.94 12.76 23.01
CA ASP A 48 -1.58 12.34 21.75
C ASP A 48 -2.82 13.19 21.37
N GLY A 49 -2.83 14.47 21.75
CA GLY A 49 -3.92 15.41 21.52
C GLY A 49 -4.93 15.55 22.67
N GLU A 50 -4.89 14.69 23.68
CA GLU A 50 -5.70 14.80 24.90
C GLU A 50 -5.02 15.71 25.92
N GLN A 51 -5.73 16.74 26.40
CA GLN A 51 -5.16 17.74 27.31
C GLN A 51 -5.48 17.42 28.77
N ALA A 52 -4.48 17.57 29.64
CA ALA A 52 -4.62 17.51 31.08
C ALA A 52 -3.83 18.67 31.72
N ALA A 53 -4.47 19.40 32.64
CA ALA A 53 -3.80 20.42 33.44
C ALA A 53 -3.11 19.76 34.65
N VAL A 54 -1.81 20.02 34.81
CA VAL A 54 -0.99 19.52 35.90
C VAL A 54 -0.53 20.71 36.72
N ARG A 55 -0.86 20.72 38.02
CA ARG A 55 -0.43 21.75 38.96
C ARG A 55 0.57 21.15 39.93
N GLY A 56 1.74 21.78 40.05
CA GLY A 56 2.80 21.25 40.89
C GLY A 56 3.98 22.20 41.04
N PHE A 57 5.04 21.68 41.67
CA PHE A 57 6.29 22.42 41.92
C PHE A 57 7.41 22.03 40.94
N ALA A 58 7.10 21.22 39.93
CA ALA A 58 8.06 20.68 38.99
C ALA A 58 8.91 21.78 38.33
N GLY A 59 10.22 21.57 38.35
CA GLY A 59 11.23 22.42 37.72
C GLY A 59 11.47 22.05 36.26
N THR A 60 11.23 20.80 35.88
CA THR A 60 11.56 20.22 34.58
C THR A 60 10.40 19.46 33.94
N VAL A 61 10.48 19.20 32.64
CA VAL A 61 9.47 18.44 31.89
C VAL A 61 9.30 17.02 32.46
N GLU A 62 10.41 16.34 32.77
CA GLU A 62 10.42 14.99 33.36
C GLU A 62 9.64 14.94 34.69
N GLU A 63 9.87 15.92 35.57
CA GLU A 63 9.16 16.03 36.84
C GLU A 63 7.65 16.26 36.64
N VAL A 64 7.26 17.16 35.71
CA VAL A 64 5.83 17.38 35.41
C VAL A 64 5.17 16.10 34.91
N LEU A 65 5.83 15.35 34.03
CA LEU A 65 5.30 14.10 33.49
C LEU A 65 5.20 13.01 34.56
N ALA A 66 6.19 12.91 35.45
CA ALA A 66 6.16 11.98 36.57
C ALA A 66 5.02 12.29 37.55
N ASP A 67 4.80 13.57 37.88
CA ASP A 67 3.68 14.04 38.72
C ASP A 67 2.32 13.73 38.08
N ALA A 68 2.25 13.79 36.75
CA ALA A 68 1.06 13.42 35.97
C ALA A 68 0.86 11.90 35.82
N GLY A 69 1.79 11.07 36.32
CA GLY A 69 1.76 9.61 36.14
C GLY A 69 2.04 9.15 34.71
N ILE A 70 2.71 9.97 33.90
CA ILE A 70 3.03 9.71 32.50
C ILE A 70 4.48 9.23 32.40
N SER A 71 4.67 7.96 32.06
CA SER A 71 5.99 7.39 31.76
C SER A 71 6.36 7.60 30.28
N VAL A 72 7.56 8.12 30.02
CA VAL A 72 8.10 8.27 28.66
C VAL A 72 8.79 6.99 28.23
N GLY A 73 8.25 6.34 27.18
CA GLY A 73 8.78 5.12 26.59
C GLY A 73 9.87 5.38 25.55
N THR A 74 10.48 4.29 25.05
CA THR A 74 11.41 4.37 23.91
C THR A 74 10.67 4.75 22.63
N GLY A 75 11.14 5.80 21.96
CA GLY A 75 10.55 6.31 20.73
C GLY A 75 9.49 7.39 20.94
N ASP A 76 9.04 7.61 22.17
CA ASP A 76 8.14 8.73 22.50
C ASP A 76 8.85 10.05 22.21
N VAL A 77 8.10 11.01 21.70
CA VAL A 77 8.58 12.37 21.43
C VAL A 77 7.95 13.30 22.44
N VAL A 78 8.80 13.96 23.22
CA VAL A 78 8.39 14.96 24.22
C VAL A 78 8.92 16.33 23.80
N ARG A 79 8.04 17.34 23.81
CA ARG A 79 8.38 18.75 23.53
C ARG A 79 7.78 19.65 24.61
N PRO A 80 8.55 20.52 25.27
CA PRO A 80 10.01 20.67 25.21
C PRO A 80 10.77 19.42 25.69
N ALA A 81 12.11 19.41 25.61
CA ALA A 81 12.89 18.21 25.93
C ALA A 81 12.73 17.81 27.41
N VAL A 82 12.84 16.52 27.74
CA VAL A 82 12.58 16.00 29.11
C VAL A 82 13.38 16.68 30.23
N ARG A 83 14.59 17.18 29.94
CA ARG A 83 15.43 17.89 30.92
C ARG A 83 15.29 19.41 30.90
N GLU A 84 14.43 19.92 30.04
CA GLU A 84 14.21 21.36 29.89
C GLU A 84 13.39 21.90 31.05
N ARG A 85 13.66 23.15 31.43
CA ARG A 85 12.93 23.80 32.52
C ARG A 85 11.55 24.25 32.06
N VAL A 86 10.55 24.04 32.92
CA VAL A 86 9.16 24.39 32.62
C VAL A 86 8.78 25.69 33.33
N ALA A 87 8.23 26.62 32.55
CA ALA A 87 7.66 27.87 33.02
C ALA A 87 6.18 27.70 33.39
N ASP A 88 5.67 28.61 34.20
CA ASP A 88 4.24 28.68 34.51
C ASP A 88 3.42 28.96 33.24
N GLY A 89 2.29 28.27 33.08
CA GLY A 89 1.48 28.28 31.86
C GLY A 89 2.10 27.53 30.67
N GLY A 90 3.22 26.82 30.88
CA GLY A 90 3.90 26.05 29.82
C GLY A 90 3.04 24.93 29.24
N ILE A 91 3.30 24.57 27.98
CA ILE A 91 2.66 23.44 27.30
C ILE A 91 3.71 22.36 27.05
N ILE A 92 3.43 21.14 27.49
CA ILE A 92 4.23 19.94 27.24
C ILE A 92 3.43 19.04 26.31
N GLU A 93 3.93 18.79 25.11
CA GLU A 93 3.36 17.81 24.18
C GLU A 93 4.12 16.49 24.29
N VAL A 94 3.36 15.41 24.47
CA VAL A 94 3.86 14.04 24.48
C VAL A 94 3.16 13.29 23.35
N ARG A 95 3.96 12.77 22.41
CA ARG A 95 3.50 11.81 21.40
C ARG A 95 4.07 10.44 21.69
N ARG A 96 3.21 9.47 21.95
CA ARG A 96 3.62 8.11 22.30
C ARG A 96 3.94 7.31 21.05
N ALA A 97 5.05 6.57 21.10
CA ALA A 97 5.45 5.64 20.06
C ALA A 97 4.51 4.44 20.00
N ARG A 98 4.14 4.08 18.77
CA ARG A 98 3.22 3.00 18.43
C ARG A 98 3.92 2.05 17.47
N PRO A 99 4.04 0.75 17.79
CA PRO A 99 4.58 -0.22 16.85
C PRO A 99 3.66 -0.37 15.62
N LEU A 100 4.19 -0.13 14.44
CA LEU A 100 3.47 -0.31 13.19
C LEU A 100 4.23 -1.30 12.31
N THR A 101 3.59 -2.44 12.01
CA THR A 101 4.08 -3.41 11.04
C THR A 101 3.38 -3.14 9.71
N VAL A 102 4.13 -2.69 8.70
CA VAL A 102 3.61 -2.38 7.38
C VAL A 102 4.05 -3.45 6.39
N THR A 103 3.11 -3.95 5.59
CA THR A 103 3.38 -4.85 4.47
C THR A 103 3.05 -4.12 3.17
N VAL A 104 4.07 -3.65 2.46
CA VAL A 104 3.93 -2.97 1.17
C VAL A 104 4.21 -3.97 0.06
N ASP A 105 3.20 -4.28 -0.75
CA ASP A 105 3.32 -5.20 -1.88
C ASP A 105 4.05 -6.52 -1.53
N GLY A 106 3.73 -7.08 -0.35
CA GLY A 106 4.28 -8.35 0.14
C GLY A 106 5.62 -8.23 0.86
N ARG A 107 6.22 -7.04 0.96
CA ARG A 107 7.42 -6.78 1.78
C ARG A 107 7.00 -6.22 3.13
N THR A 108 7.36 -6.90 4.21
CA THR A 108 7.00 -6.52 5.58
C THR A 108 8.16 -5.81 6.29
N SER A 109 7.87 -4.69 6.95
CA SER A 109 8.78 -3.98 7.84
C SER A 109 8.06 -3.54 9.12
N THR A 110 8.81 -3.34 10.20
CA THR A 110 8.27 -2.89 11.49
C THR A 110 8.96 -1.59 11.90
N HIS A 111 8.16 -0.59 12.26
CA HIS A 111 8.61 0.74 12.62
C HIS A 111 7.91 1.21 13.90
N LEU A 112 8.51 2.16 14.60
CA LEU A 112 7.84 2.93 15.64
C LEU A 112 7.38 4.25 15.02
N VAL A 113 6.10 4.58 15.17
CA VAL A 113 5.52 5.85 14.67
C VAL A 113 4.88 6.60 15.83
N THR A 114 4.80 7.92 15.73
CA THR A 114 4.12 8.76 16.72
C THR A 114 2.73 9.20 16.28
N ALA A 115 2.38 8.95 15.01
CA ALA A 115 1.06 9.19 14.45
C ALA A 115 -0.06 8.42 15.17
N THR A 116 -1.20 9.08 15.36
CA THR A 116 -2.38 8.52 16.05
C THR A 116 -3.36 7.81 15.10
N ASN A 117 -3.22 8.01 13.78
CA ASN A 117 -4.06 7.40 12.74
C ASN A 117 -3.23 6.89 11.56
N VAL A 118 -3.84 6.06 10.72
CA VAL A 118 -3.18 5.39 9.59
C VAL A 118 -2.62 6.37 8.56
N ALA A 119 -3.34 7.45 8.24
CA ALA A 119 -2.90 8.43 7.23
C ALA A 119 -1.61 9.14 7.65
N ASP A 120 -1.57 9.63 8.89
CA ASP A 120 -0.41 10.32 9.44
C ASP A 120 0.76 9.35 9.60
N ALA A 121 0.48 8.09 9.97
CA ALA A 121 1.52 7.08 10.13
C ALA A 121 2.19 6.70 8.80
N LEU A 122 1.41 6.63 7.71
CA LEU A 122 1.94 6.42 6.36
C LEU A 122 2.78 7.62 5.90
N THR A 123 2.33 8.83 6.21
CA THR A 123 3.08 10.07 5.93
C THR A 123 4.42 10.10 6.68
N GLU A 124 4.44 9.71 7.96
CA GLU A 124 5.65 9.65 8.80
C GLU A 124 6.68 8.66 8.25
N LEU A 125 6.23 7.59 7.58
CA LEU A 125 7.09 6.58 6.97
C LEU A 125 7.44 6.88 5.49
N ASP A 126 7.00 8.01 4.95
CA ASP A 126 7.15 8.36 3.52
C ASP A 126 6.55 7.28 2.59
N ILE A 127 5.45 6.65 3.03
CA ILE A 127 4.73 5.62 2.27
C ILE A 127 3.50 6.27 1.66
N GLU A 128 3.59 6.67 0.40
CA GLU A 128 2.42 7.08 -0.36
C GLU A 128 1.67 5.85 -0.88
N PRO A 129 0.43 5.58 -0.44
CA PRO A 129 -0.38 4.53 -1.04
C PRO A 129 -0.87 5.02 -2.40
N ALA A 130 -0.03 4.92 -3.44
CA ALA A 130 -0.29 5.37 -4.82
C ALA A 130 -1.68 4.91 -5.30
N ASN A 131 -2.71 5.74 -5.09
CA ASN A 131 -4.14 5.42 -5.23
C ASN A 131 -4.50 3.94 -4.90
N GLY A 132 -3.81 3.37 -3.91
CA GLY A 132 -3.75 1.94 -3.68
C GLY A 132 -4.95 1.40 -2.91
N THR A 133 -4.84 0.19 -2.38
CA THR A 133 -5.77 -0.33 -1.38
C THR A 133 -5.05 -0.51 -0.05
N LEU A 134 -5.71 -0.11 1.04
CA LEU A 134 -5.23 -0.24 2.40
C LEU A 134 -6.08 -1.28 3.15
N SER A 135 -5.46 -2.07 4.04
CA SER A 135 -6.20 -3.01 4.90
C SER A 135 -7.01 -2.34 6.01
N ALA A 136 -6.77 -1.04 6.27
CA ALA A 136 -7.51 -0.23 7.22
C ALA A 136 -7.78 1.16 6.62
N PRO A 137 -8.89 1.83 6.97
CA PRO A 137 -9.18 3.16 6.45
C PRO A 137 -8.16 4.19 6.98
N PRO A 138 -7.84 5.26 6.23
CA PRO A 138 -6.84 6.25 6.64
C PRO A 138 -7.10 6.90 8.01
N GLY A 139 -8.37 7.11 8.37
CA GLY A 139 -8.75 7.66 9.68
C GLY A 139 -8.77 6.65 10.84
N ARG A 140 -8.41 5.38 10.62
CA ARG A 140 -8.38 4.37 11.69
C ARG A 140 -7.29 4.74 12.69
N ALA A 141 -7.66 4.76 13.98
CA ALA A 141 -6.69 4.97 15.06
C ALA A 141 -5.66 3.84 15.13
N VAL A 142 -4.38 4.20 15.25
CA VAL A 142 -3.25 3.28 15.49
C VAL A 142 -3.15 3.05 17.00
N PRO A 143 -3.40 1.87 17.57
CA PRO A 143 -3.36 1.64 19.01
C PRO A 143 -1.92 1.56 19.55
N LEU A 144 -1.76 1.83 20.85
CA LEU A 144 -0.46 1.73 21.54
C LEU A 144 0.09 0.30 21.57
N SER A 145 -0.81 -0.71 21.54
CA SER A 145 -0.43 -2.12 21.42
C SER A 145 0.19 -2.48 20.07
N GLY A 146 0.10 -1.58 19.09
CA GLY A 146 0.59 -1.74 17.74
C GLY A 146 -0.46 -2.19 16.72
N MET A 147 -0.12 -2.02 15.44
CA MET A 147 -1.01 -2.30 14.30
C MET A 147 -0.26 -3.03 13.18
N ALA A 148 -0.94 -3.93 12.48
CA ALA A 148 -0.50 -4.46 11.21
C ALA A 148 -1.30 -3.82 10.07
N LEU A 149 -0.60 -3.25 9.08
CA LEU A 149 -1.18 -2.56 7.94
C LEU A 149 -0.65 -3.17 6.64
N THR A 150 -1.54 -3.52 5.71
CA THR A 150 -1.16 -3.94 4.36
C THR A 150 -1.49 -2.86 3.36
N VAL A 151 -0.53 -2.53 2.52
CA VAL A 151 -0.62 -1.54 1.44
C VAL A 151 -0.38 -2.26 0.13
N HIS A 152 -1.36 -2.18 -0.77
CA HIS A 152 -1.17 -2.59 -2.17
C HIS A 152 -1.11 -1.35 -3.03
N THR A 153 0.04 -1.08 -3.64
CA THR A 153 0.22 0.07 -4.52
C THR A 153 -0.51 -0.16 -5.83
N ARG A 154 -1.18 0.88 -6.35
CA ARG A 154 -1.71 0.84 -7.71
C ARG A 154 -0.55 1.08 -8.66
N ARG A 155 -0.48 0.23 -9.68
CA ARG A 155 0.55 0.28 -10.71
C ARG A 155 -0.05 0.05 -12.09
N GLU A 156 0.64 0.48 -13.12
CA GLU A 156 0.27 0.28 -14.51
C GLU A 156 1.01 -0.92 -15.10
N VAL A 157 0.30 -1.76 -15.84
CA VAL A 157 0.86 -2.92 -16.54
C VAL A 157 0.26 -3.01 -17.93
N HIS A 158 1.01 -3.56 -18.87
CA HIS A 158 0.58 -3.78 -20.25
C HIS A 158 0.39 -5.27 -20.48
N VAL A 159 -0.74 -5.67 -21.06
CA VAL A 159 -1.04 -7.06 -21.39
C VAL A 159 -1.11 -7.20 -22.90
N VAL A 160 -0.28 -8.08 -23.46
CA VAL A 160 -0.25 -8.42 -24.87
C VAL A 160 -0.70 -9.87 -25.00
N ALA A 161 -1.84 -10.12 -25.66
CA ALA A 161 -2.38 -11.46 -25.86
C ALA A 161 -2.94 -11.57 -27.29
N GLY A 162 -2.22 -12.30 -28.15
CA GLY A 162 -2.49 -12.29 -29.59
C GLY A 162 -2.42 -10.88 -30.15
N ASN A 163 -3.45 -10.46 -30.89
CA ASN A 163 -3.56 -9.10 -31.45
C ASN A 163 -4.05 -8.04 -30.44
N ARG A 164 -4.35 -8.42 -29.19
CA ARG A 164 -4.88 -7.50 -28.18
C ARG A 164 -3.74 -6.93 -27.34
N GLN A 165 -3.67 -5.60 -27.29
CA GLN A 165 -2.83 -4.86 -26.35
C GLN A 165 -3.72 -4.08 -25.40
N LEU A 166 -3.54 -4.28 -24.10
CA LEU A 166 -4.36 -3.69 -23.05
C LEU A 166 -3.48 -3.03 -22.00
N THR A 167 -3.75 -1.76 -21.69
CA THR A 167 -3.17 -1.12 -20.52
C THR A 167 -4.09 -1.32 -19.31
N SER A 168 -3.50 -1.62 -18.16
CA SER A 168 -4.23 -1.96 -16.95
C SER A 168 -3.61 -1.30 -15.72
N ARG A 169 -4.41 -0.52 -15.01
CA ARG A 169 -4.08 -0.12 -13.63
C ARG A 169 -4.60 -1.16 -12.65
N THR A 170 -3.73 -1.70 -11.80
CA THR A 170 -4.04 -2.85 -10.94
C THR A 170 -3.30 -2.78 -9.60
N THR A 171 -3.86 -3.44 -8.60
CA THR A 171 -3.22 -3.75 -7.30
C THR A 171 -2.95 -5.25 -7.15
N ALA A 172 -3.06 -6.00 -8.25
CA ALA A 172 -2.87 -7.45 -8.26
C ALA A 172 -1.44 -7.83 -7.86
N MET A 173 -1.32 -8.82 -6.99
CA MET A 173 -0.02 -9.30 -6.49
C MET A 173 0.68 -10.28 -7.44
N THR A 174 -0.04 -10.84 -8.42
CA THR A 174 0.49 -11.81 -9.37
C THR A 174 0.02 -11.55 -10.80
N VAL A 175 0.83 -11.93 -11.78
CA VAL A 175 0.48 -11.89 -13.20
C VAL A 175 -0.83 -12.66 -13.47
N ARG A 176 -1.03 -13.80 -12.82
CA ARG A 176 -2.27 -14.61 -12.92
C ARG A 176 -3.51 -13.80 -12.55
N GLU A 177 -3.45 -13.04 -11.47
CA GLU A 177 -4.58 -12.22 -11.01
C GLU A 177 -4.85 -11.05 -11.98
N VAL A 178 -3.80 -10.46 -12.59
CA VAL A 178 -3.98 -9.45 -13.65
C VAL A 178 -4.76 -10.03 -14.82
N LEU A 179 -4.32 -11.18 -15.34
CA LEU A 179 -4.96 -11.83 -16.49
C LEU A 179 -6.41 -12.24 -16.19
N LYS A 180 -6.65 -12.78 -14.99
CA LYS A 180 -7.99 -13.13 -14.51
C LYS A 180 -8.92 -11.91 -14.48
N ARG A 181 -8.48 -10.78 -13.91
CA ARG A 181 -9.27 -9.53 -13.88
C ARG A 181 -9.55 -8.97 -15.27
N LYS A 182 -8.62 -9.15 -16.22
CA LYS A 182 -8.78 -8.76 -17.62
C LYS A 182 -9.53 -9.78 -18.47
N ARG A 183 -10.02 -10.87 -17.85
CA ARG A 183 -10.76 -11.93 -18.54
C ARG A 183 -9.95 -12.51 -19.71
N ILE A 184 -8.63 -12.59 -19.55
CA ILE A 184 -7.75 -13.27 -20.50
C ILE A 184 -7.74 -14.74 -20.12
N THR A 185 -8.43 -15.56 -20.93
CA THR A 185 -8.44 -17.01 -20.77
C THR A 185 -7.15 -17.58 -21.33
N LEU A 186 -6.41 -18.33 -20.51
CA LEU A 186 -5.22 -19.04 -20.95
C LEU A 186 -5.65 -20.39 -21.54
N GLY A 187 -5.46 -20.54 -22.86
CA GLY A 187 -5.61 -21.82 -23.53
C GLY A 187 -4.52 -22.81 -23.10
N HIS A 188 -4.81 -24.10 -23.27
CA HIS A 188 -3.79 -25.14 -23.07
C HIS A 188 -2.59 -24.88 -23.99
N GLY A 189 -1.39 -24.79 -23.41
CA GLY A 189 -0.16 -24.52 -24.16
C GLY A 189 0.18 -23.04 -24.36
N HIS A 190 -0.56 -22.09 -23.78
CA HIS A 190 -0.08 -20.71 -23.68
C HIS A 190 1.12 -20.62 -22.73
N GLN A 191 2.08 -19.78 -23.10
CA GLN A 191 3.18 -19.34 -22.26
C GLN A 191 2.92 -17.89 -21.84
N VAL A 192 3.28 -17.56 -20.60
CA VAL A 192 3.09 -16.22 -20.04
C VAL A 192 4.43 -15.73 -19.50
N THR A 193 4.82 -14.55 -19.95
CA THR A 193 6.03 -13.86 -19.51
C THR A 193 5.64 -12.46 -19.02
N PRO A 194 5.96 -12.08 -17.77
CA PRO A 194 6.59 -12.88 -16.71
C PRO A 194 5.72 -14.07 -16.21
N PRO A 195 6.29 -15.01 -15.42
CA PRO A 195 5.56 -16.17 -14.90
C PRO A 195 4.28 -15.81 -14.12
N LEU A 196 3.29 -16.70 -14.13
CA LEU A 196 1.96 -16.44 -13.56
C LEU A 196 1.95 -16.06 -12.07
N ASP A 197 2.89 -16.57 -11.30
CA ASP A 197 3.06 -16.33 -9.87
C ASP A 197 3.98 -15.13 -9.56
N SER A 198 4.64 -14.57 -10.56
CA SER A 198 5.53 -13.43 -10.37
C SER A 198 4.75 -12.14 -10.08
N PHE A 199 5.38 -11.24 -9.32
CA PHE A 199 4.86 -9.92 -9.01
C PHE A 199 4.97 -9.01 -10.25
N PRO A 200 3.87 -8.45 -10.76
CA PRO A 200 3.94 -7.49 -11.84
C PRO A 200 4.28 -6.11 -11.25
N GLY A 201 5.50 -5.62 -11.51
CA GLY A 201 5.91 -4.26 -11.16
C GLY A 201 5.27 -3.20 -12.07
N ASP A 202 5.48 -1.93 -11.76
CA ASP A 202 5.03 -0.83 -12.61
C ASP A 202 5.69 -0.89 -14.00
N GLY A 203 4.90 -0.64 -15.05
CA GLY A 203 5.33 -0.75 -16.46
C GLY A 203 5.53 -2.17 -16.97
N THR A 204 5.22 -3.22 -16.18
CA THR A 204 5.43 -4.62 -16.60
C THR A 204 4.64 -4.93 -17.87
N VAL A 205 5.31 -5.51 -18.87
CA VAL A 205 4.68 -6.05 -20.08
C VAL A 205 4.45 -7.55 -19.88
N ILE A 206 3.19 -7.93 -19.76
CA ILE A 206 2.71 -9.31 -19.64
C ILE A 206 2.35 -9.81 -21.03
N THR A 207 3.16 -10.70 -21.59
CA THR A 207 2.92 -11.30 -22.90
C THR A 207 2.36 -12.70 -22.74
N VAL A 208 1.26 -12.98 -23.43
CA VAL A 208 0.67 -14.31 -23.59
C VAL A 208 0.93 -14.76 -25.02
N THR A 209 1.84 -15.71 -25.18
CA THR A 209 2.18 -16.31 -26.47
C THR A 209 1.73 -17.77 -26.52
N PRO A 210 1.44 -18.32 -27.70
CA PRO A 210 1.21 -19.75 -27.83
C PRO A 210 2.57 -20.47 -27.81
N ARG A 211 2.61 -21.72 -27.38
CA ARG A 211 3.84 -22.52 -27.43
C ARG A 211 4.19 -22.87 -28.87
N HIS A 212 5.49 -22.87 -29.17
CA HIS A 212 6.07 -23.38 -30.42
C HIS A 212 6.77 -24.73 -30.18
N PRO A 213 6.03 -25.86 -30.11
CA PRO A 213 6.61 -27.15 -29.77
C PRO A 213 7.42 -27.78 -30.92
N GLU A 214 7.19 -27.36 -32.16
CA GLU A 214 7.86 -27.89 -33.35
C GLU A 214 8.80 -26.84 -33.92
N GLN A 215 10.07 -27.19 -34.09
CA GLN A 215 11.03 -26.28 -34.69
C GLN A 215 10.85 -26.23 -36.21
N VAL A 216 10.78 -25.01 -36.74
CA VAL A 216 10.78 -24.79 -38.18
C VAL A 216 12.19 -25.02 -38.72
N ARG A 217 12.32 -25.91 -39.72
CA ARG A 217 13.58 -26.20 -40.39
C ARG A 217 14.07 -24.94 -41.11
N PRO A 218 15.38 -24.60 -41.06
CA PRO A 218 15.89 -23.40 -41.71
C PRO A 218 15.59 -23.31 -43.22
N ALA A 219 15.52 -24.45 -43.92
CA ALA A 219 15.17 -24.48 -45.33
C ALA A 219 13.71 -24.06 -45.60
N VAL A 220 12.80 -24.40 -44.68
CA VAL A 220 11.38 -24.04 -44.77
C VAL A 220 11.18 -22.57 -44.38
N ALA A 221 11.87 -22.10 -43.33
CA ALA A 221 11.80 -20.71 -42.90
C ALA A 221 12.24 -19.70 -43.97
N ARG A 222 13.11 -20.12 -44.91
CA ARG A 222 13.65 -19.28 -45.99
C ARG A 222 12.81 -19.24 -47.26
N LEU A 223 11.71 -19.99 -47.33
CA LEU A 223 10.77 -19.90 -48.46
C LEU A 223 10.09 -18.52 -48.48
N ASP A 224 9.54 -18.14 -49.63
CA ASP A 224 8.87 -16.83 -49.80
C ASP A 224 7.44 -16.85 -49.22
N TRP A 225 7.38 -16.88 -47.89
CA TRP A 225 6.15 -16.79 -47.09
C TRP A 225 5.36 -15.49 -47.32
N PRO A 226 6.00 -14.31 -47.49
CA PRO A 226 5.30 -13.10 -47.87
C PRO A 226 4.60 -13.22 -49.22
N ALA A 227 5.24 -13.77 -50.27
CA ALA A 227 4.59 -13.92 -51.58
C ALA A 227 3.40 -14.89 -51.56
N LEU A 228 3.47 -15.94 -50.74
CA LEU A 228 2.32 -16.81 -50.50
C LEU A 228 1.17 -16.05 -49.84
N ALA A 229 1.45 -15.34 -48.72
CA ALA A 229 0.44 -14.59 -47.99
C ALA A 229 -0.23 -13.50 -48.85
N GLU A 230 0.56 -12.82 -49.69
CA GLU A 230 0.07 -11.81 -50.63
C GLU A 230 -0.89 -12.41 -51.66
N CYS A 231 -0.55 -13.57 -52.24
CA CYS A 231 -1.41 -14.26 -53.20
C CYS A 231 -2.70 -14.78 -52.56
N VAL A 232 -2.61 -15.31 -51.34
CA VAL A 232 -3.72 -15.99 -50.66
C VAL A 232 -4.75 -14.99 -50.10
N ALA A 233 -4.29 -13.90 -49.50
CA ALA A 233 -5.16 -12.97 -48.79
C ALA A 233 -4.60 -11.54 -48.73
N HIS A 234 -3.78 -11.12 -49.70
CA HIS A 234 -3.16 -9.79 -49.72
C HIS A 234 -2.36 -9.47 -48.45
N GLY A 235 -1.80 -10.51 -47.82
CA GLY A 235 -1.08 -10.39 -46.56
C GLY A 235 -1.94 -9.99 -45.35
N ASP A 236 -3.28 -10.00 -45.45
CA ASP A 236 -4.16 -9.56 -44.37
C ASP A 236 -4.30 -10.62 -43.27
N PRO A 237 -3.72 -10.41 -42.07
CA PRO A 237 -3.81 -11.37 -40.97
C PRO A 237 -5.22 -11.46 -40.38
N LEU A 238 -6.13 -10.54 -40.71
CA LEU A 238 -7.52 -10.54 -40.23
C LEU A 238 -8.49 -11.07 -41.29
N ALA A 239 -8.00 -11.52 -42.46
CA ALA A 239 -8.83 -12.01 -43.54
C ALA A 239 -9.77 -13.14 -43.09
N TYR A 240 -11.02 -13.10 -43.55
CA TYR A 240 -12.02 -14.13 -43.29
C TYR A 240 -12.81 -14.44 -44.55
N ASN A 241 -12.85 -15.72 -44.93
CA ASN A 241 -13.67 -16.21 -46.03
C ASN A 241 -14.85 -17.03 -45.47
N PRO A 242 -16.11 -16.60 -45.70
CA PRO A 242 -17.30 -17.30 -45.21
C PRO A 242 -17.71 -18.52 -46.03
N ASP A 243 -17.27 -18.66 -47.29
CA ASP A 243 -17.71 -19.73 -48.21
C ASP A 243 -17.10 -21.10 -47.89
N GLY A 244 -15.97 -21.08 -47.18
CA GLY A 244 -15.46 -22.17 -46.36
C GLY A 244 -14.69 -21.48 -45.23
N PRO A 245 -15.03 -21.67 -43.94
CA PRO A 245 -14.55 -20.80 -42.87
C PRO A 245 -13.02 -20.88 -42.75
N HIS A 246 -12.35 -19.98 -43.45
CA HIS A 246 -10.91 -19.84 -43.57
C HIS A 246 -10.51 -18.49 -43.01
N TYR A 247 -9.41 -18.47 -42.25
CA TYR A 247 -9.01 -17.32 -41.45
C TYR A 247 -7.54 -16.98 -41.66
N GLY A 248 -7.24 -15.68 -41.56
CA GLY A 248 -5.90 -15.14 -41.60
C GLY A 248 -5.25 -15.15 -42.98
N MET A 249 -4.00 -14.69 -43.03
CA MET A 249 -3.30 -14.41 -44.28
C MET A 249 -2.91 -15.67 -45.07
N TYR A 250 -3.03 -16.85 -44.44
CA TYR A 250 -2.83 -18.16 -45.08
C TYR A 250 -4.12 -18.96 -45.26
N GLN A 251 -5.28 -18.36 -44.94
CA GLN A 251 -6.61 -18.97 -45.12
C GLN A 251 -6.73 -20.36 -44.46
N PHE A 252 -6.29 -20.47 -43.21
CA PHE A 252 -6.40 -21.70 -42.43
C PHE A 252 -7.86 -22.04 -42.14
N SER A 253 -8.26 -23.30 -42.30
CA SER A 253 -9.43 -23.82 -41.58
C SER A 253 -9.11 -23.99 -40.09
N THR A 254 -10.12 -23.92 -39.22
CA THR A 254 -9.94 -24.11 -37.76
C THR A 254 -9.30 -25.46 -37.43
N ARG A 255 -9.71 -26.53 -38.13
CA ARG A 255 -9.13 -27.87 -37.97
C ARG A 255 -7.63 -27.90 -38.31
N MET A 256 -7.22 -27.27 -39.41
CA MET A 256 -5.81 -27.26 -39.80
C MET A 256 -4.97 -26.37 -38.89
N TRP A 257 -5.53 -25.25 -38.43
CA TRP A 257 -4.93 -24.40 -37.41
C TRP A 257 -4.64 -25.17 -36.13
N GLU A 258 -5.65 -25.86 -35.58
CA GLU A 258 -5.52 -26.71 -34.39
C GLU A 258 -4.52 -27.85 -34.62
N ALA A 259 -4.52 -28.46 -35.81
CA ALA A 259 -3.60 -29.54 -36.13
C ALA A 259 -2.15 -29.11 -35.96
N VAL A 260 -1.77 -27.89 -36.36
CA VAL A 260 -0.42 -27.33 -36.18
C VAL A 260 -0.21 -26.63 -34.83
N GLY A 261 -1.12 -26.86 -33.89
CA GLY A 261 -1.04 -26.37 -32.51
C GLY A 261 -1.50 -24.92 -32.32
N GLY A 262 -2.21 -24.36 -33.29
CA GLY A 262 -2.90 -23.09 -33.16
C GLY A 262 -4.06 -23.18 -32.16
N ILE A 263 -4.38 -22.06 -31.51
CA ILE A 263 -5.44 -21.95 -30.50
C ILE A 263 -6.38 -20.83 -30.93
N GLY A 264 -7.70 -20.98 -30.75
CA GLY A 264 -8.67 -19.98 -31.20
C GLY A 264 -8.69 -19.85 -32.73
N LEU A 265 -8.98 -18.65 -33.24
CA LEU A 265 -8.96 -18.38 -34.68
C LEU A 265 -7.57 -17.91 -35.12
N PRO A 266 -7.11 -18.28 -36.33
CA PRO A 266 -5.89 -17.72 -36.92
C PRO A 266 -5.84 -16.19 -36.88
N SER A 267 -6.98 -15.52 -37.13
CA SER A 267 -7.13 -14.06 -37.12
C SER A 267 -7.01 -13.41 -35.74
N ASP A 268 -7.05 -14.19 -34.64
CA ASP A 268 -6.82 -13.66 -33.29
C ASP A 268 -5.32 -13.40 -33.02
N TRP A 269 -4.45 -13.90 -33.90
CA TRP A 269 -3.00 -13.91 -33.74
C TRP A 269 -2.29 -13.03 -34.77
N PRO A 270 -1.11 -12.51 -34.42
CA PRO A 270 -0.36 -11.64 -35.32
C PRO A 270 0.21 -12.44 -36.49
N ALA A 271 0.61 -11.72 -37.54
CA ALA A 271 1.10 -12.29 -38.79
C ALA A 271 2.24 -13.30 -38.56
N GLU A 272 3.15 -13.01 -37.65
CA GLU A 272 4.30 -13.87 -37.33
C GLU A 272 3.87 -15.25 -36.81
N GLU A 273 2.82 -15.31 -35.99
CA GLU A 273 2.28 -16.56 -35.48
C GLU A 273 1.60 -17.37 -36.60
N GLN A 274 0.87 -16.69 -37.48
CA GLN A 274 0.24 -17.34 -38.63
C GLN A 274 1.29 -17.93 -39.58
N THR A 275 2.39 -17.21 -39.82
CA THR A 275 3.53 -17.68 -40.62
C THR A 275 4.21 -18.89 -40.00
N TYR A 276 4.48 -18.86 -38.70
CA TYR A 276 5.06 -20.01 -37.99
C TYR A 276 4.18 -21.26 -38.16
N ARG A 277 2.85 -21.13 -38.01
CA ARG A 277 1.93 -22.26 -38.16
C ARG A 277 1.85 -22.74 -39.61
N ALA A 278 1.94 -21.86 -40.59
CA ALA A 278 2.00 -22.22 -42.01
C ALA A 278 3.29 -22.99 -42.35
N GLN A 279 4.42 -22.59 -41.77
CA GLN A 279 5.69 -23.30 -41.87
C GLN A 279 5.62 -24.72 -41.28
N VAL A 280 5.01 -24.86 -40.10
CA VAL A 280 4.77 -26.16 -39.47
C VAL A 280 3.85 -27.03 -40.33
N LEU A 281 2.78 -26.45 -40.90
CA LEU A 281 1.88 -27.18 -41.78
C LEU A 281 2.62 -27.72 -43.01
N TYR A 282 3.37 -26.87 -43.69
CA TYR A 282 4.19 -27.24 -44.84
C TYR A 282 5.17 -28.37 -44.52
N GLN A 283 5.82 -28.32 -43.36
CA GLN A 283 6.70 -29.39 -42.89
C GLN A 283 5.97 -30.73 -42.71
N ARG A 284 4.78 -30.70 -42.11
CA ARG A 284 4.01 -31.91 -41.81
C ARG A 284 3.45 -32.59 -43.05
N VAL A 285 3.15 -31.82 -44.09
CA VAL A 285 2.76 -32.36 -45.41
C VAL A 285 3.97 -32.71 -46.28
N GLY A 286 5.19 -32.73 -45.72
CA GLY A 286 6.39 -33.12 -46.46
C GLY A 286 6.80 -32.14 -47.57
N GLY A 287 6.37 -30.89 -47.46
CA GLY A 287 6.61 -29.85 -48.47
C GLY A 287 5.64 -29.86 -49.65
N ASP A 288 4.60 -30.69 -49.61
CA ASP A 288 3.51 -30.69 -50.60
C ASP A 288 2.58 -29.48 -50.37
N TRP A 289 3.03 -28.30 -50.82
CA TRP A 289 2.21 -27.09 -50.76
C TRP A 289 0.91 -27.22 -51.56
N ALA A 290 0.86 -28.03 -52.62
CA ALA A 290 -0.31 -28.12 -53.49
C ALA A 290 -1.52 -28.72 -52.76
N SER A 291 -1.27 -29.57 -51.76
CA SER A 291 -2.30 -30.10 -50.88
C SER A 291 -2.95 -29.06 -49.96
N GLN A 292 -2.29 -27.92 -49.68
CA GLN A 292 -2.76 -26.90 -48.73
C GLN A 292 -3.12 -25.57 -49.42
N TRP A 293 -2.30 -25.15 -50.39
CA TRP A 293 -2.44 -23.91 -51.15
C TRP A 293 -2.37 -24.21 -52.66
N PRO A 294 -3.36 -24.90 -53.25
CA PRO A 294 -3.30 -25.40 -54.63
C PRO A 294 -3.10 -24.30 -55.69
N THR A 295 -3.59 -23.09 -55.43
CA THR A 295 -3.52 -21.97 -56.38
C THR A 295 -2.29 -21.08 -56.18
N CYS A 296 -1.82 -20.93 -54.94
CA CYS A 296 -0.81 -19.93 -54.57
C CYS A 296 0.49 -20.52 -54.01
N GLY A 297 0.57 -21.84 -53.77
CA GLY A 297 1.73 -22.42 -53.10
C GLY A 297 3.02 -22.42 -53.92
N ASP A 298 2.93 -22.25 -55.25
CA ASP A 298 4.09 -22.04 -56.12
C ASP A 298 4.88 -20.77 -55.75
N ARG A 299 4.23 -19.81 -55.09
CA ARG A 299 4.85 -18.57 -54.62
C ARG A 299 5.95 -18.80 -53.59
N LEU A 300 5.91 -19.88 -52.84
CA LEU A 300 6.94 -20.22 -51.84
C LEU A 300 8.33 -20.43 -52.44
N LEU A 301 8.41 -20.78 -53.74
CA LEU A 301 9.64 -21.19 -54.43
C LEU A 301 10.23 -20.08 -55.32
N ARG A 302 9.70 -18.86 -55.24
CA ARG A 302 10.13 -17.73 -56.07
C ARG A 302 11.30 -16.96 -55.48
#